data_AF-A0A8P4KHD1-F1
#
_entry.id   AF-A0A8P4KHD1-F1
#
_cell.length_a   1.000
_cell.length_b   1.000
_cell.length_c   1.000
_cell.angle_alpha   90.00
_cell.angle_beta   90.00
_cell.angle_gamma   90.00
#
_symmetry.space_group_name_H-M   'P 1'
#
loop_
_entity.id
_entity.type
_entity.pdbx_description
1 polymer ?
#
loop_
_entity_poly.entity_id
_entity_poly.type
_entity_poly.pdbx_seq_one_letter_code
_entity_poly.pdbx_strand_id
1 'polypeptide(L)'
;MELLAPMRLYTLSKRHFVLVFVVFLICFALTVFIGIAGPKIISEQEHNGDQLLLKNISVKTGPFNLVSPPLTTYNQQLWLTCVMQAEHSNMGDFQQPIVINVDLKGVMQDASVMHIKNVRQKSRTLHCGAKCDEIIVLHLGYLNYTQYQVMVSFKGLENITYEIKVKFVWKTYNPTFSQVEIWFRFVFVVLTFMVTCLFAHSLRKFSMRDWGIEQKWMSILLPLLLLYNDPFFPLSFLVNSWFPGTLDAFFQALFLCALLLFWLCVYHGIRVQGERKCLTFYLPKLIIVGLLWLSAVTLGIWQTVNELQDPTYQYKVDIVNFQGMKIFFLIVVALYILYLIFLVVRACSELKNMPYSDLRLRFLTALTFVVLVISMVILYLRFGSKALQENFVAELSTHYQNSAEFLSFYGLLNFYLYTLAFVYSPSKNALYDSQLKDNPAFSMLNDSDDEVIYGSDYEDMPLQNGRAIKATAKYQDESDSD
;
A
#
# COMPACT_ATOMS: atom_id res chain seq x y z
N MET A 1 -3.22 32.34 -21.77
CA MET A 1 -2.46 31.44 -20.87
C MET A 1 -3.29 31.35 -19.59
N GLU A 2 -4.00 30.25 -19.36
CA GLU A 2 -4.86 30.14 -18.17
C GLU A 2 -4.00 30.23 -16.89
N LEU A 3 -4.36 31.11 -15.97
CA LEU A 3 -3.68 31.31 -14.70
C LEU A 3 -3.74 30.01 -13.89
N LEU A 4 -2.63 29.27 -13.83
CA LEU A 4 -2.48 28.16 -12.91
C LEU A 4 -2.07 28.69 -11.53
N ALA A 5 -2.71 28.21 -10.47
CA ALA A 5 -2.32 28.55 -9.10
C ALA A 5 -0.83 28.19 -8.87
N PRO A 6 0.03 29.16 -8.50
CA PRO A 6 1.47 28.91 -8.40
C PRO A 6 1.77 27.98 -7.22
N MET A 7 2.47 26.90 -7.51
CA MET A 7 2.86 25.89 -6.52
C MET A 7 4.12 26.32 -5.78
N ARG A 8 4.21 25.98 -4.49
CA ARG A 8 5.39 26.25 -3.67
C ARG A 8 6.67 25.68 -4.25
N LEU A 9 6.58 24.55 -4.98
CA LEU A 9 7.69 23.96 -5.72
C LEU A 9 8.51 24.96 -6.54
N TYR A 10 7.87 25.95 -7.17
CA TYR A 10 8.56 26.94 -8.01
C TYR A 10 9.30 28.03 -7.24
N THR A 11 8.95 28.19 -5.97
CA THR A 11 9.54 29.21 -5.09
C THR A 11 10.61 28.62 -4.16
N LEU A 12 10.80 27.30 -4.18
CA LEU A 12 11.77 26.63 -3.30
C LEU A 12 13.19 26.73 -3.86
N SER A 13 14.09 27.31 -3.08
CA SER A 13 15.53 27.24 -3.36
C SER A 13 16.07 25.81 -3.26
N LYS A 14 17.19 25.52 -3.94
CA LYS A 14 17.88 24.22 -3.93
C LYS A 14 18.14 23.68 -2.51
N ARG A 15 18.45 24.56 -1.54
CA ARG A 15 18.66 24.17 -0.12
C ARG A 15 17.37 23.71 0.56
N HIS A 16 16.28 24.44 0.36
CA HIS A 16 14.98 24.07 0.92
C HIS A 16 14.45 22.78 0.29
N PHE A 17 14.74 22.56 -1.00
CA PHE A 17 14.43 21.32 -1.69
C PHE A 17 15.10 20.11 -1.04
N VAL A 18 16.42 20.15 -0.84
CA VAL A 18 17.16 19.06 -0.15
C VAL A 18 16.66 18.87 1.28
N LEU A 19 16.35 19.97 1.99
CA LEU A 19 15.81 19.90 3.35
C LEU A 19 14.49 19.12 3.42
N VAL A 20 13.59 19.28 2.46
CA VAL A 20 12.32 18.51 2.42
C VAL A 20 12.58 17.00 2.31
N PHE A 21 13.55 16.58 1.48
CA PHE A 21 13.93 15.17 1.37
C PHE A 21 14.59 14.64 2.65
N VAL A 22 15.46 15.43 3.27
CA VAL A 22 16.11 15.05 4.53
C VAL A 22 15.06 14.90 5.64
N VAL A 23 14.13 15.85 5.76
CA VAL A 23 13.04 15.76 6.74
C VAL A 23 12.16 14.53 6.48
N PHE A 24 11.84 14.24 5.22
CA PHE A 24 11.12 13.02 4.85
C PHE A 24 11.84 11.75 5.33
N LEU A 25 13.14 11.63 5.04
CA LEU A 25 13.94 10.47 5.45
C LEU A 25 14.09 10.36 6.96
N ILE A 26 14.23 11.48 7.68
CA ILE A 26 14.29 11.50 9.14
C ILE A 26 12.96 11.03 9.74
N CYS A 27 11.83 11.58 9.29
CA CYS A 27 10.50 11.18 9.75
C CYS A 27 10.25 9.69 9.49
N PHE A 28 10.61 9.21 8.30
CA PHE A 28 10.52 7.79 7.96
C PHE A 28 11.41 6.91 8.84
N ALA A 29 12.69 7.29 9.03
CA ALA A 29 13.61 6.55 9.88
C ALA A 29 13.12 6.47 11.34
N LEU A 30 12.58 7.57 11.88
CA LEU A 30 11.97 7.59 13.21
C LEU A 30 10.82 6.57 13.31
N THR A 31 9.93 6.51 12.32
CA THR A 31 8.85 5.50 12.32
C THR A 31 9.38 4.07 12.24
N VAL A 32 10.45 3.81 11.49
CA VAL A 32 11.08 2.48 11.44
C VAL A 32 11.69 2.11 12.79
N PHE A 33 12.43 3.01 13.43
CA PHE A 33 13.03 2.76 14.76
C PHE A 33 11.97 2.47 15.83
N ILE A 34 10.89 3.24 15.83
CA ILE A 34 9.75 3.00 16.72
C ILE A 34 9.13 1.62 16.46
N GLY A 35 9.02 1.23 15.19
CA GLY A 35 8.47 -0.08 14.81
C GLY A 35 9.37 -1.25 15.19
N ILE A 36 10.70 -1.09 15.15
CA ILE A 36 11.66 -2.11 15.61
C ILE A 36 11.61 -2.28 17.13
N ALA A 37 11.40 -1.19 17.88
CA ALA A 37 11.22 -1.23 19.32
C ALA A 37 9.82 -1.74 19.73
N GLY A 38 8.91 -1.94 18.78
CA GLY A 38 7.55 -2.39 19.02
C GLY A 38 7.46 -3.87 19.45
N PRO A 39 6.35 -4.27 20.08
CA PRO A 39 6.11 -5.66 20.47
C PRO A 39 5.94 -6.57 19.24
N LYS A 40 6.17 -7.87 19.42
CA LYS A 40 5.88 -8.87 18.39
C LYS A 40 4.38 -8.89 18.08
N ILE A 41 4.06 -9.00 16.80
CA ILE A 41 2.67 -8.99 16.29
C ILE A 41 1.94 -10.27 16.70
N ILE A 42 2.57 -11.43 16.47
CA ILE A 42 1.98 -12.74 16.73
C ILE A 42 2.56 -13.29 18.03
N SER A 43 1.67 -13.71 18.92
CA SER A 43 1.98 -14.53 20.08
C SER A 43 1.69 -15.99 19.74
N GLU A 44 2.69 -16.85 19.95
CA GLU A 44 2.60 -18.28 19.66
C GLU A 44 2.62 -19.08 20.97
N GLN A 45 1.75 -20.08 21.06
CA GLN A 45 1.74 -21.04 22.16
C GLN A 45 1.71 -22.46 21.60
N GLU A 46 2.75 -23.23 21.90
CA GLU A 46 2.94 -24.57 21.38
C GLU A 46 2.40 -25.61 22.34
N HIS A 47 1.69 -26.62 21.83
CA HIS A 47 1.20 -27.76 22.58
C HIS A 47 1.56 -29.06 21.85
N ASN A 48 2.18 -30.00 22.57
CA ASN A 48 2.53 -31.30 22.01
C ASN A 48 1.30 -32.22 22.03
N GLY A 49 0.99 -32.87 20.91
CA GLY A 49 -0.13 -33.79 20.77
C GLY A 49 -0.12 -34.91 21.81
N ASP A 50 1.06 -35.40 22.18
CA ASP A 50 1.26 -36.49 23.15
C ASP A 50 0.71 -36.17 24.55
N GLN A 51 0.65 -34.89 24.93
CA GLN A 51 0.14 -34.44 26.24
C GLN A 51 -1.38 -34.25 26.24
N LEU A 52 -2.02 -34.22 25.07
CA LEU A 52 -3.43 -33.87 24.88
C LEU A 52 -4.31 -35.09 24.64
N LEU A 53 -3.72 -36.27 24.59
CA LEU A 53 -4.41 -37.54 24.39
C LEU A 53 -4.87 -38.13 25.71
N LEU A 54 -6.10 -38.63 25.73
CA LEU A 54 -6.57 -39.53 26.78
C LEU A 54 -5.81 -40.86 26.66
N LYS A 55 -5.28 -41.37 27.78
CA LYS A 55 -4.62 -42.69 27.84
C LYS A 55 -5.52 -43.74 27.17
N ASN A 56 -4.99 -44.42 26.14
CA ASN A 56 -5.62 -45.46 25.28
C ASN A 56 -6.03 -45.06 23.85
N ILE A 57 -5.73 -43.84 23.39
CA ILE A 57 -6.03 -43.39 22.01
C ILE A 57 -4.74 -43.30 21.19
N SER A 58 -4.79 -43.71 19.91
CA SER A 58 -3.62 -43.70 19.01
C SER A 58 -3.07 -42.28 18.82
N VAL A 59 -1.75 -42.14 18.97
CA VAL A 59 -1.03 -40.86 18.88
C VAL A 59 -1.14 -40.20 17.50
N LYS A 60 -1.43 -40.96 16.44
CA LYS A 60 -1.51 -40.46 15.06
C LYS A 60 -2.88 -39.87 14.68
N THR A 61 -3.96 -40.37 15.26
CA THR A 61 -5.33 -40.21 14.72
C THR A 61 -6.20 -39.26 15.57
N GLY A 62 -5.82 -39.03 16.83
CA GLY A 62 -6.65 -38.28 17.79
C GLY A 62 -7.87 -39.09 18.25
N PRO A 63 -8.84 -38.49 18.97
CA PRO A 63 -9.09 -37.05 19.11
C PRO A 63 -8.13 -36.32 20.05
N PHE A 64 -7.69 -35.13 19.62
CA PHE A 64 -6.93 -34.17 20.43
C PHE A 64 -7.86 -33.09 20.95
N ASN A 65 -7.96 -32.97 22.28
CA ASN A 65 -8.75 -31.92 22.92
C ASN A 65 -7.84 -30.74 23.25
N LEU A 66 -7.94 -29.69 22.44
CA LEU A 66 -7.17 -28.47 22.57
C LEU A 66 -8.04 -27.39 23.21
N VAL A 67 -7.45 -26.67 24.16
CA VAL A 67 -8.07 -25.52 24.79
C VAL A 67 -7.24 -24.30 24.47
N SER A 68 -7.88 -23.23 23.99
CA SER A 68 -7.18 -21.98 23.73
C SER A 68 -6.75 -21.30 25.03
N PRO A 69 -5.70 -20.45 25.00
CA PRO A 69 -5.48 -19.49 26.07
C PRO A 69 -6.71 -18.58 26.25
N PRO A 70 -6.85 -17.90 27.41
CA PRO A 70 -7.90 -16.91 27.59
C PRO A 70 -7.72 -15.78 26.58
N LEU A 71 -8.77 -15.49 25.83
CA LEU A 71 -8.79 -14.51 24.76
C LEU A 71 -9.56 -13.26 25.17
N THR A 72 -9.07 -12.13 24.68
CA THR A 72 -9.76 -10.84 24.74
C THR A 72 -10.03 -10.37 23.31
N THR A 73 -10.88 -9.36 23.14
CA THR A 73 -11.11 -8.73 21.83
C THR A 73 -9.81 -8.15 21.23
N TYR A 74 -8.84 -7.78 22.07
CA TYR A 74 -7.52 -7.31 21.63
C TYR A 74 -6.67 -8.37 20.93
N ASN A 75 -7.00 -9.65 21.05
CA ASN A 75 -6.29 -10.73 20.34
C ASN A 75 -6.66 -10.82 18.86
N GLN A 76 -7.64 -10.01 18.39
CA GLN A 76 -8.14 -9.85 17.01
C GLN A 76 -8.57 -11.17 16.31
N GLN A 77 -7.62 -12.06 16.04
CA GLN A 77 -7.76 -13.29 15.27
C GLN A 77 -7.09 -14.46 16.00
N LEU A 78 -7.56 -15.68 15.73
CA LEU A 78 -7.03 -16.92 16.28
C LEU A 78 -6.76 -17.92 15.15
N TRP A 79 -5.53 -18.43 15.10
CA TRP A 79 -5.18 -19.57 14.26
C TRP A 79 -4.80 -20.77 15.11
N LEU A 80 -5.29 -21.93 14.70
CA LEU A 80 -4.76 -23.21 15.12
C LEU A 80 -4.04 -23.84 13.95
N THR A 81 -2.74 -24.06 14.12
CA THR A 81 -1.88 -24.68 13.12
C THR A 81 -1.35 -26.00 13.64
N CYS A 82 -1.13 -26.93 12.73
CA CYS A 82 -0.63 -28.26 13.01
C CYS A 82 0.65 -28.48 12.20
N VAL A 83 1.73 -28.81 12.89
CA VAL A 83 3.00 -29.22 12.29
C VAL A 83 3.23 -30.67 12.67
N MET A 84 3.34 -31.51 11.64
CA MET A 84 3.63 -32.93 11.80
C MET A 84 5.14 -33.15 11.57
N GLN A 85 5.80 -33.81 12.52
CA GLN A 85 7.21 -34.13 12.42
C GLN A 85 7.41 -35.64 12.46
N ALA A 86 8.10 -36.14 11.45
CA ALA A 86 8.61 -37.48 11.35
C ALA A 86 9.74 -37.71 12.36
N GLU A 87 9.70 -38.81 13.12
CA GLU A 87 10.75 -39.10 14.10
C GLU A 87 12.03 -39.68 13.47
N HIS A 88 11.94 -40.28 12.28
CA HIS A 88 13.09 -40.83 11.55
C HIS A 88 13.33 -40.06 10.25
N SER A 89 14.55 -39.54 10.06
CA SER A 89 14.98 -38.72 8.93
C SER A 89 15.09 -39.46 7.60
N ASN A 90 14.90 -40.79 7.57
CA ASN A 90 14.97 -41.61 6.35
C ASN A 90 13.62 -41.68 5.62
N MET A 91 12.83 -40.61 5.67
CA MET A 91 11.61 -40.47 4.89
C MET A 91 11.94 -39.82 3.55
N GLY A 92 11.60 -40.48 2.44
CA GLY A 92 11.51 -39.82 1.13
C GLY A 92 10.31 -38.89 1.11
N ASP A 93 10.34 -37.87 0.24
CA ASP A 93 9.21 -36.95 0.05
C ASP A 93 7.95 -37.74 -0.32
N PHE A 94 6.90 -37.60 0.48
CA PHE A 94 5.61 -38.25 0.22
C PHE A 94 4.44 -37.26 0.30
N GLN A 95 3.40 -37.57 -0.47
CA GLN A 95 2.14 -36.84 -0.49
C GLN A 95 1.00 -37.79 -0.12
N GLN A 96 0.25 -37.47 0.93
CA GLN A 96 -0.87 -38.30 1.39
C GLN A 96 -2.11 -37.44 1.64
N PRO A 97 -3.28 -37.77 1.08
CA PRO A 97 -4.53 -37.15 1.47
C PRO A 97 -4.94 -37.58 2.88
N ILE A 98 -5.24 -36.60 3.73
CA ILE A 98 -5.74 -36.76 5.10
C ILE A 98 -7.08 -36.03 5.23
N VAL A 99 -8.01 -36.57 5.99
CA VAL A 99 -9.29 -35.91 6.29
C VAL A 99 -9.24 -35.39 7.72
N ILE A 100 -9.44 -34.08 7.89
CA ILE A 100 -9.43 -33.42 9.18
C ILE A 100 -10.87 -33.18 9.61
N ASN A 101 -11.22 -33.71 10.78
CA ASN A 101 -12.48 -33.42 11.44
C ASN A 101 -12.19 -32.49 12.61
N VAL A 102 -12.84 -31.34 12.61
CA VAL A 102 -12.70 -30.33 13.64
C VAL A 102 -14.08 -30.13 14.28
N ASP A 103 -14.13 -30.22 15.60
CA ASP A 103 -15.30 -29.85 16.40
C ASP A 103 -14.95 -28.63 17.25
N LEU A 104 -15.72 -27.54 17.10
CA LEU A 104 -15.42 -26.24 17.70
C LEU A 104 -16.52 -25.84 18.70
N LYS A 105 -16.09 -25.54 19.92
CA LYS A 105 -16.95 -25.06 21.00
C LYS A 105 -16.41 -23.74 21.55
N GLY A 106 -17.30 -22.78 21.77
CA GLY A 106 -16.99 -21.49 22.41
C GLY A 106 -17.48 -21.48 23.85
N VAL A 107 -16.64 -21.00 24.77
CA VAL A 107 -17.00 -20.80 26.17
C VAL A 107 -17.33 -19.33 26.38
N MET A 108 -18.55 -19.05 26.86
CA MET A 108 -18.97 -17.68 27.20
C MET A 108 -18.44 -17.26 28.58
N GLN A 109 -18.62 -15.98 28.92
CA GLN A 109 -18.26 -15.43 30.24
C GLN A 109 -18.98 -16.16 31.39
N ASP A 110 -20.20 -16.66 31.14
CA ASP A 110 -20.99 -17.44 32.11
C ASP A 110 -20.55 -18.91 32.24
N ALA A 111 -19.38 -19.26 31.67
CA ALA A 111 -18.85 -20.62 31.54
C ALA A 111 -19.75 -21.60 30.73
N SER A 112 -20.81 -21.10 30.09
CA SER A 112 -21.64 -21.90 29.19
C SER A 112 -20.88 -22.24 27.91
N VAL A 113 -21.02 -23.49 27.46
CA VAL A 113 -20.32 -24.01 26.28
C VAL A 113 -21.29 -24.10 25.12
N MET A 114 -21.04 -23.32 24.06
CA MET A 114 -21.84 -23.26 22.85
C MET A 114 -21.15 -23.96 21.69
N HIS A 115 -21.88 -24.80 20.98
CA HIS A 115 -21.37 -25.53 19.82
C HIS A 115 -21.47 -24.69 18.55
N ILE A 116 -20.36 -24.56 17.81
CA ILE A 116 -20.29 -23.79 16.57
C ILE A 116 -20.51 -24.77 15.40
N LYS A 117 -21.75 -24.85 14.92
CA LYS A 117 -22.20 -25.86 13.93
C LYS A 117 -21.61 -25.75 12.52
N ASN A 118 -20.85 -24.71 12.21
CA ASN A 118 -20.42 -24.41 10.84
C ASN A 118 -19.14 -25.15 10.41
N VAL A 119 -18.58 -26.01 11.26
CA VAL A 119 -17.31 -26.67 10.95
C VAL A 119 -17.55 -27.90 10.08
N ARG A 120 -16.93 -27.91 8.88
CA ARG A 120 -17.04 -28.99 7.90
C ARG A 120 -15.80 -29.87 7.90
N GLN A 121 -15.98 -31.14 7.55
CA GLN A 121 -14.85 -32.05 7.32
C GLN A 121 -14.14 -31.63 6.02
N LYS A 122 -12.81 -31.54 6.06
CA LYS A 122 -11.99 -31.15 4.90
C LYS A 122 -10.94 -32.19 4.62
N SER A 123 -10.77 -32.50 3.34
CA SER A 123 -9.64 -33.28 2.85
C SER A 123 -8.48 -32.33 2.57
N ARG A 124 -7.30 -32.64 3.11
CA ARG A 124 -6.05 -31.90 2.92
C ARG A 124 -4.99 -32.85 2.39
N THR A 125 -4.13 -32.40 1.50
CA THR A 125 -2.97 -33.17 1.05
C THR A 125 -1.77 -32.82 1.93
N LEU A 126 -1.30 -33.78 2.70
CA LEU A 126 -0.12 -33.65 3.53
C LEU A 126 1.13 -33.91 2.67
N HIS A 127 1.99 -32.91 2.54
CA HIS A 127 3.30 -33.04 1.91
C HIS A 127 4.37 -33.09 3.01
N CYS A 128 5.16 -34.16 3.03
CA CYS A 128 6.16 -34.39 4.07
C CYS A 128 7.50 -34.78 3.45
N GLY A 129 8.53 -34.00 3.79
CA GLY A 129 9.94 -34.42 3.72
C GLY A 129 10.44 -34.78 5.12
N ALA A 130 11.48 -34.10 5.62
CA ALA A 130 11.95 -34.26 7.01
C ALA A 130 11.04 -33.58 8.06
N LYS A 131 10.36 -32.50 7.65
CA LYS A 131 9.25 -31.86 8.37
C LYS A 131 8.11 -31.72 7.38
N CYS A 132 6.88 -31.93 7.84
CA CYS A 132 5.71 -31.75 6.99
C CYS A 132 5.33 -30.28 6.88
N ASP A 133 4.68 -29.93 5.79
CA ASP A 133 4.13 -28.59 5.59
C ASP A 133 3.12 -28.26 6.68
N GLU A 134 3.15 -27.01 7.15
CA GLU A 134 2.23 -26.51 8.19
C GLU A 134 0.80 -26.49 7.66
N ILE A 135 -0.11 -27.13 8.41
CA ILE A 135 -1.53 -27.18 8.07
C ILE A 135 -2.29 -26.23 8.99
N ILE A 136 -3.05 -25.32 8.40
CA ILE A 136 -4.00 -24.49 9.13
C ILE A 136 -5.24 -25.35 9.40
N VAL A 137 -5.46 -25.69 10.67
CA VAL A 137 -6.60 -26.51 11.12
C VAL A 137 -7.84 -25.64 11.27
N LEU A 138 -7.69 -24.45 11.85
CA LEU A 138 -8.77 -23.51 12.11
C LEU A 138 -8.24 -22.08 12.03
N HIS A 139 -9.01 -21.20 11.43
CA HIS A 139 -8.82 -19.76 11.45
C HIS A 139 -10.14 -19.09 11.86
N LEU A 140 -10.08 -18.28 12.91
CA LEU A 140 -11.20 -17.45 13.36
C LEU A 140 -10.81 -15.98 13.20
N GLY A 141 -11.51 -15.29 12.29
CA GLY A 141 -11.30 -13.86 12.04
C GLY A 141 -11.88 -12.93 13.12
N TYR A 142 -12.79 -13.43 13.96
CA TYR A 142 -13.45 -12.66 15.02
C TYR A 142 -13.63 -13.51 16.28
N LEU A 143 -13.35 -12.92 17.44
CA LEU A 143 -13.37 -13.60 18.74
C LEU A 143 -14.60 -13.17 19.54
N ASN A 144 -15.61 -14.04 19.56
CA ASN A 144 -16.87 -13.80 20.28
C ASN A 144 -16.88 -14.42 21.68
N TYR A 145 -15.94 -15.32 21.96
CA TYR A 145 -15.89 -16.14 23.18
C TYR A 145 -14.57 -15.90 23.91
N THR A 146 -14.57 -16.06 25.23
CA THR A 146 -13.38 -15.89 26.08
C THR A 146 -12.39 -17.04 25.94
N GLN A 147 -12.90 -18.22 25.56
CA GLN A 147 -12.08 -19.40 25.36
C GLN A 147 -12.71 -20.30 24.30
N TYR A 148 -11.89 -20.96 23.51
CA TYR A 148 -12.33 -21.94 22.51
C TYR A 148 -11.79 -23.32 22.87
N GLN A 149 -12.65 -24.31 22.77
CA GLN A 149 -12.30 -25.72 22.89
C GLN A 149 -12.44 -26.35 21.51
N VAL A 150 -11.36 -26.96 21.03
CA VAL A 150 -11.28 -27.57 19.71
C VAL A 150 -10.92 -29.03 19.85
N MET A 151 -11.76 -29.90 19.30
CA MET A 151 -11.46 -31.32 19.20
C MET A 151 -11.09 -31.63 17.75
N VAL A 152 -9.84 -32.06 17.54
CA VAL A 152 -9.31 -32.38 16.21
C VAL A 152 -9.11 -33.89 16.10
N SER A 153 -9.59 -34.50 15.03
CA SER A 153 -9.26 -35.88 14.67
C SER A 153 -8.83 -35.96 13.22
N PHE A 154 -7.80 -36.76 12.96
CA PHE A 154 -7.28 -36.98 11.61
C PHE A 154 -7.68 -38.37 11.14
N LYS A 155 -8.13 -38.51 9.89
CA LYS A 155 -8.36 -39.79 9.24
C LYS A 155 -7.39 -39.96 8.07
N GLY A 156 -6.90 -41.18 7.86
CA GLY A 156 -5.97 -41.50 6.77
C GLY A 156 -4.49 -41.53 7.17
N LEU A 157 -4.13 -41.20 8.41
CA LEU A 157 -2.75 -41.38 8.93
C LEU A 157 -2.47 -42.80 9.43
N GLU A 158 -3.50 -43.65 9.60
CA GLU A 158 -3.36 -45.03 10.07
C GLU A 158 -2.54 -45.90 9.11
N ASN A 159 -2.58 -45.58 7.80
CA ASN A 159 -1.90 -46.33 6.76
C ASN A 159 -0.39 -46.01 6.66
N ILE A 160 0.11 -45.02 7.43
CA ILE A 160 1.50 -44.59 7.38
C ILE A 160 2.32 -45.41 8.39
N THR A 161 3.33 -46.13 7.88
CA THR A 161 4.26 -46.95 8.69
C THR A 161 5.12 -46.11 9.64
N TYR A 162 5.40 -44.86 9.29
CA TYR A 162 6.23 -43.96 10.09
C TYR A 162 5.53 -43.40 11.34
N GLU A 163 6.27 -43.29 12.45
CA GLU A 163 5.83 -42.54 13.63
C GLU A 163 5.90 -41.04 13.37
N ILE A 164 4.72 -40.39 13.41
CA ILE A 164 4.55 -38.96 13.20
C ILE A 164 4.12 -38.35 14.52
N LYS A 165 4.90 -37.39 15.02
CA LYS A 165 4.53 -36.56 16.18
C LYS A 165 3.77 -35.35 15.70
N VAL A 166 2.62 -35.11 16.32
CA VAL A 166 1.74 -33.99 15.99
C VAL A 166 2.00 -32.87 16.99
N LYS A 167 2.31 -31.68 16.48
CA LYS A 167 2.49 -30.47 17.28
C LYS A 167 1.43 -29.44 16.88
N PHE A 168 0.69 -28.94 17.85
CA PHE A 168 -0.27 -27.87 17.65
C PHE A 168 0.31 -26.54 18.10
N VAL A 169 0.09 -25.49 17.31
CA VAL A 169 0.52 -24.14 17.63
C VAL A 169 -0.68 -23.21 17.52
N TRP A 170 -1.03 -22.61 18.66
CA TRP A 170 -1.97 -21.51 18.72
C TRP A 170 -1.24 -20.22 18.36
N LYS A 171 -1.74 -19.49 17.36
CA LYS A 171 -1.24 -18.17 16.99
C LYS A 171 -2.36 -17.17 17.24
N THR A 172 -2.04 -16.04 17.88
CA THR A 172 -2.98 -14.93 18.12
C THR A 172 -2.25 -13.60 17.96
N TYR A 173 -2.98 -12.51 17.72
CA TYR A 173 -2.37 -11.19 17.86
C TYR A 173 -2.05 -10.89 19.32
N ASN A 174 -0.90 -10.28 19.54
CA ASN A 174 -0.49 -9.83 20.85
C ASN A 174 -1.35 -8.61 21.27
N PRO A 175 -2.02 -8.65 22.44
CA PRO A 175 -2.87 -7.54 22.88
C PRO A 175 -2.09 -6.22 23.05
N THR A 176 -0.81 -6.29 23.44
CA THR A 176 0.04 -5.09 23.55
C THR A 176 0.32 -4.47 22.18
N PHE A 177 0.46 -5.28 21.13
CA PHE A 177 0.60 -4.80 19.77
C PHE A 177 -0.69 -4.12 19.29
N SER A 178 -1.85 -4.73 19.52
CA SER A 178 -3.14 -4.13 19.15
C SER A 178 -3.37 -2.76 19.78
N GLN A 179 -2.96 -2.57 21.04
CA GLN A 179 -3.05 -1.25 21.70
C GLN A 179 -2.14 -0.20 21.02
N VAL A 180 -0.92 -0.60 20.69
CA VAL A 180 0.05 0.26 20.00
C VAL A 180 -0.42 0.58 18.57
N GLU A 181 -1.01 -0.38 17.88
CA GLU A 181 -1.61 -0.22 16.55
C GLU A 181 -2.73 0.83 16.55
N ILE A 182 -3.66 0.76 17.50
CA ILE A 182 -4.73 1.75 17.67
C ILE A 182 -4.14 3.16 17.81
N TRP A 183 -3.13 3.33 18.67
CA TRP A 183 -2.49 4.62 18.89
C TRP A 183 -1.81 5.17 17.64
N PHE A 184 -1.06 4.34 16.91
CA PHE A 184 -0.40 4.80 15.68
C PHE A 184 -1.39 5.16 14.59
N ARG A 185 -2.42 4.33 14.35
CA ARG A 185 -3.48 4.66 13.39
C ARG A 185 -4.16 5.98 13.76
N PHE A 186 -4.50 6.16 15.04
CA PHE A 186 -5.09 7.41 15.53
C PHE A 186 -4.19 8.64 15.31
N VAL A 187 -2.90 8.56 15.64
CA VAL A 187 -1.94 9.65 15.41
C VAL A 187 -1.86 9.99 13.92
N PHE A 188 -1.78 9.00 13.04
CA PHE A 188 -1.78 9.25 11.60
C PHE A 188 -3.09 9.86 11.11
N VAL A 189 -4.26 9.45 11.62
CA VAL A 189 -5.56 10.08 11.30
C VAL A 189 -5.57 11.56 11.71
N VAL A 190 -5.07 11.90 12.90
CA VAL A 190 -5.02 13.30 13.35
C VAL A 190 -4.05 14.11 12.47
N LEU A 191 -2.88 13.57 12.17
CA LEU A 191 -1.90 14.24 11.31
C LEU A 191 -2.43 14.42 9.87
N THR A 192 -3.06 13.40 9.27
CA THR A 192 -3.67 13.54 7.93
C THR A 192 -4.78 14.55 7.92
N PHE A 193 -5.63 14.58 8.95
CA PHE A 193 -6.70 15.56 9.08
C PHE A 193 -6.13 16.98 9.13
N MET A 194 -5.11 17.22 9.96
CA MET A 194 -4.44 18.52 10.05
C MET A 194 -3.84 18.95 8.71
N VAL A 195 -3.11 18.05 8.02
CA VAL A 195 -2.54 18.35 6.70
C VAL A 195 -3.62 18.62 5.65
N THR A 196 -4.72 17.86 5.67
CA THR A 196 -5.85 18.05 4.75
C THR A 196 -6.52 19.41 4.97
N CYS A 197 -6.76 19.79 6.23
CA CYS A 197 -7.31 21.10 6.57
C CYS A 197 -6.38 22.24 6.16
N LEU A 198 -5.07 22.12 6.41
CA LEU A 198 -4.08 23.11 6.00
C LEU A 198 -4.02 23.26 4.48
N PHE A 199 -4.05 22.14 3.74
CA PHE A 199 -4.05 22.13 2.28
C PHE A 199 -5.32 22.77 1.71
N ALA A 200 -6.50 22.37 2.20
CA ALA A 200 -7.78 22.94 1.80
C ALA A 200 -7.89 24.43 2.14
N HIS A 201 -7.43 24.85 3.32
CA HIS A 201 -7.40 26.25 3.73
C HIS A 201 -6.49 27.08 2.81
N SER A 202 -5.34 26.54 2.43
CA SER A 202 -4.40 27.21 1.52
C SER A 202 -4.98 27.38 0.12
N LEU A 203 -5.76 26.41 -0.36
CA LEU A 203 -6.39 26.44 -1.68
C LEU A 203 -7.70 27.23 -1.73
N ARG A 204 -8.33 27.55 -0.60
CA ARG A 204 -9.58 28.34 -0.54
C ARG A 204 -9.50 29.67 -1.30
N LYS A 205 -8.29 30.24 -1.42
CA LYS A 205 -8.06 31.52 -2.10
C LYS A 205 -8.11 31.42 -3.63
N PHE A 206 -8.04 30.21 -4.20
CA PHE A 206 -8.00 29.97 -5.64
C PHE A 206 -9.24 29.21 -6.11
N SER A 207 -9.78 29.59 -7.27
CA SER A 207 -10.92 28.89 -7.87
C SER A 207 -10.51 27.49 -8.34
N MET A 208 -11.42 26.51 -8.23
CA MET A 208 -11.22 25.11 -8.66
C MET A 208 -10.81 24.97 -10.13
N ARG A 209 -11.13 25.97 -10.97
CA ARG A 209 -10.79 25.98 -12.40
C ARG A 209 -9.28 26.10 -12.61
N ASP A 210 -8.65 26.96 -11.82
CA ASP A 210 -7.24 27.37 -11.91
C ASP A 210 -6.28 26.37 -11.25
N TRP A 211 -6.82 25.32 -10.62
CA TRP A 211 -6.00 24.32 -9.95
C TRP A 211 -5.27 23.43 -10.96
N GLY A 212 -3.98 23.19 -10.70
CA GLY A 212 -3.19 22.20 -11.43
C GLY A 212 -3.76 20.79 -11.28
N ILE A 213 -3.42 19.89 -12.20
CA ILE A 213 -3.86 18.49 -12.13
C ILE A 213 -3.37 17.83 -10.84
N GLU A 214 -2.15 18.14 -10.41
CA GLU A 214 -1.54 17.64 -9.19
C GLU A 214 -2.33 18.09 -7.96
N GLN A 215 -2.71 19.37 -7.89
CA GLN A 215 -3.50 19.93 -6.78
C GLN A 215 -4.91 19.33 -6.72
N LYS A 216 -5.57 19.16 -7.87
CA LYS A 216 -6.89 18.51 -7.97
C LYS A 216 -6.83 17.07 -7.44
N TRP A 217 -5.82 16.30 -7.83
CA TRP A 217 -5.66 14.93 -7.33
C TRP A 217 -5.26 14.88 -5.86
N MET A 218 -4.39 15.77 -5.37
CA MET A 218 -4.08 15.84 -3.95
C MET A 218 -5.31 16.14 -3.09
N SER A 219 -6.23 16.96 -3.58
CA SER A 219 -7.51 17.22 -2.91
C SER A 219 -8.41 15.98 -2.80
N ILE A 220 -8.25 14.99 -3.68
CA ILE A 220 -8.99 13.71 -3.64
C ILE A 220 -8.23 12.68 -2.79
N LEU A 221 -6.90 12.65 -2.93
CA LEU A 221 -6.04 11.63 -2.33
C LEU A 221 -5.85 11.84 -0.82
N LEU A 222 -5.86 13.09 -0.33
CA LEU A 222 -5.74 13.38 1.10
C LEU A 222 -6.94 12.89 1.93
N PRO A 223 -8.21 13.16 1.55
CA PRO A 223 -9.36 12.52 2.20
C PRO A 223 -9.33 10.99 2.13
N LEU A 224 -8.86 10.44 1.02
CA LEU A 224 -8.77 8.98 0.86
C LEU A 224 -7.66 8.36 1.71
N LEU A 225 -6.56 9.08 1.95
CA LEU A 225 -5.52 8.69 2.92
C LEU A 225 -6.06 8.70 4.36
N LEU A 226 -6.98 9.62 4.69
CA LEU A 226 -7.65 9.60 5.98
C LEU A 226 -8.49 8.32 6.16
N LEU A 227 -9.16 7.85 5.12
CA LEU A 227 -9.87 6.56 5.13
C LEU A 227 -8.91 5.36 5.17
N TYR A 228 -7.75 5.46 4.53
CA TYR A 228 -6.70 4.43 4.59
C TYR A 228 -6.14 4.22 6.00
N ASN A 229 -6.01 5.28 6.80
CA ASN A 229 -5.57 5.17 8.19
C ASN A 229 -6.66 4.65 9.15
N ASP A 230 -7.83 4.30 8.61
CA ASP A 230 -8.97 3.71 9.30
C ASP A 230 -9.37 4.39 10.62
N PRO A 231 -10.17 5.48 10.56
CA PRO A 231 -10.68 6.12 11.77
C PRO A 231 -11.67 5.23 12.54
N PHE A 232 -12.17 4.16 11.91
CA PHE A 232 -13.13 3.23 12.50
C PHE A 232 -12.45 2.00 13.11
N PHE A 233 -11.12 1.91 13.10
CA PHE A 233 -10.40 0.77 13.65
C PHE A 233 -10.78 0.43 15.10
N PRO A 234 -10.90 1.42 16.03
CA PRO A 234 -11.35 1.14 17.40
C PRO A 234 -12.76 0.52 17.48
N LEU A 235 -13.62 0.79 16.49
CA LEU A 235 -14.97 0.22 16.44
C LEU A 235 -14.94 -1.30 16.26
N SER A 236 -13.90 -1.85 15.64
CA SER A 236 -13.75 -3.30 15.45
C SER A 236 -13.64 -4.05 16.78
N PHE A 237 -13.12 -3.42 17.83
CA PHE A 237 -13.02 -4.00 19.17
C PHE A 237 -14.31 -3.85 20.00
N LEU A 238 -15.17 -2.90 19.63
CA LEU A 238 -16.45 -2.64 20.30
C LEU A 238 -17.57 -3.48 19.69
N VAL A 239 -17.54 -3.66 18.37
CA VAL A 239 -18.57 -4.37 17.62
C VAL A 239 -17.93 -5.61 16.99
N ASN A 240 -18.22 -6.77 17.57
CA ASN A 240 -17.81 -8.07 17.04
C ASN A 240 -18.60 -8.41 15.75
N SER A 241 -18.25 -7.73 14.66
CA SER A 241 -18.89 -7.89 13.36
C SER A 241 -17.84 -7.95 12.25
N TRP A 242 -18.22 -8.60 11.16
CA TRP A 242 -17.40 -8.67 9.95
C TRP A 242 -17.27 -7.33 9.22
N PHE A 243 -18.21 -6.42 9.46
CA PHE A 243 -18.37 -5.19 8.69
C PHE A 243 -17.15 -4.25 8.80
N PRO A 244 -16.64 -3.89 10.00
CA PRO A 244 -15.47 -3.01 10.12
C PRO A 244 -14.24 -3.54 9.39
N GLY A 245 -13.95 -4.84 9.50
CA GLY A 245 -12.80 -5.45 8.82
C GLY A 245 -12.90 -5.41 7.29
N THR A 246 -14.09 -5.68 6.73
CA THR A 246 -14.28 -5.57 5.27
C THR A 246 -14.24 -4.13 4.76
N LEU A 247 -14.70 -3.18 5.57
CA LEU A 247 -14.67 -1.76 5.24
C LEU A 247 -13.23 -1.21 5.24
N ASP A 248 -12.38 -1.63 6.19
CA ASP A 248 -10.94 -1.33 6.18
C ASP A 248 -10.28 -1.85 4.89
N ALA A 249 -10.47 -3.13 4.56
CA ALA A 249 -9.92 -3.72 3.34
C ALA A 249 -10.38 -2.99 2.05
N PHE A 250 -11.65 -2.56 2.00
CA PHE A 250 -12.19 -1.79 0.90
C PHE A 250 -11.54 -0.41 0.76
N PHE A 251 -11.42 0.34 1.87
CA PHE A 251 -10.77 1.66 1.86
C PHE A 251 -9.29 1.57 1.52
N GLN A 252 -8.59 0.56 2.03
CA GLN A 252 -7.20 0.32 1.68
C GLN A 252 -7.01 0.05 0.18
N ALA A 253 -7.83 -0.84 -0.39
CA ALA A 253 -7.81 -1.14 -1.83
C ALA A 253 -8.13 0.11 -2.67
N LEU A 254 -9.13 0.90 -2.26
CA LEU A 254 -9.53 2.13 -2.94
C LEU A 254 -8.39 3.17 -2.93
N PHE A 255 -7.73 3.37 -1.79
CA PHE A 255 -6.61 4.29 -1.65
C PHE A 255 -5.42 3.89 -2.52
N LEU A 256 -4.98 2.64 -2.45
CA LEU A 256 -3.85 2.16 -3.24
C LEU A 256 -4.13 2.29 -4.74
N CYS A 257 -5.33 1.94 -5.19
CA CYS A 257 -5.71 2.11 -6.59
C CYS A 257 -5.77 3.59 -7.01
N ALA A 258 -6.29 4.47 -6.16
CA ALA A 258 -6.29 5.91 -6.43
C ALA A 258 -4.87 6.49 -6.51
N LEU A 259 -3.93 6.00 -5.69
CA LEU A 259 -2.52 6.37 -5.76
C LEU A 259 -1.87 5.92 -7.07
N LEU A 260 -2.16 4.69 -7.52
CA LEU A 260 -1.70 4.19 -8.82
C LEU A 260 -2.27 5.01 -9.99
N LEU A 261 -3.53 5.44 -9.88
CA LEU A 261 -4.17 6.33 -10.86
C LEU A 261 -3.54 7.72 -10.86
N PHE A 262 -3.24 8.27 -9.67
CA PHE A 262 -2.55 9.55 -9.50
C PHE A 262 -1.23 9.55 -10.26
N TRP A 263 -0.39 8.52 -10.11
CA TRP A 263 0.87 8.43 -10.84
C TRP A 263 0.68 8.48 -12.36
N LEU A 264 -0.24 7.70 -12.92
CA LEU A 264 -0.54 7.73 -14.35
C LEU A 264 -1.06 9.10 -14.81
N CYS A 265 -1.91 9.73 -13.99
CA CYS A 265 -2.50 11.02 -14.29
C CYS A 265 -1.48 12.15 -14.26
N VAL A 266 -0.53 12.15 -13.34
CA VAL A 266 0.50 13.19 -13.27
C VAL A 266 1.54 13.02 -14.37
N TYR A 267 2.07 11.81 -14.61
CA TYR A 267 3.04 11.59 -15.68
C TYR A 267 2.49 11.95 -17.07
N HIS A 268 1.24 11.56 -17.35
CA HIS A 268 0.59 11.96 -18.60
C HIS A 268 0.15 13.45 -18.57
N GLY A 269 -0.18 13.98 -17.40
CA GLY A 269 -0.58 15.37 -17.21
C GLY A 269 0.55 16.38 -17.43
N ILE A 270 1.79 16.03 -17.11
CA ILE A 270 2.98 16.86 -17.37
C ILE A 270 3.24 16.98 -18.89
N ARG A 271 2.85 15.98 -19.67
CA ARG A 271 3.11 15.89 -21.11
C ARG A 271 2.22 16.77 -21.99
N VAL A 272 0.92 16.88 -21.67
CA VAL A 272 -0.08 17.50 -22.55
C VAL A 272 -0.45 18.89 -22.04
N GLN A 273 0.25 19.93 -22.51
CA GLN A 273 -0.16 21.33 -22.36
C GLN A 273 -1.12 21.72 -23.49
N GLY A 274 -2.43 21.50 -23.28
CA GLY A 274 -3.49 21.84 -24.23
C GLY A 274 -4.88 21.40 -23.76
N GLU A 275 -5.95 21.79 -24.47
CA GLU A 275 -7.34 21.44 -24.12
C GLU A 275 -7.55 19.92 -24.11
N ARG A 276 -7.93 19.39 -22.95
CA ARG A 276 -8.06 17.94 -22.74
C ARG A 276 -9.51 17.54 -22.87
N LYS A 277 -9.81 16.62 -23.79
CA LYS A 277 -11.06 15.85 -23.72
C LYS A 277 -10.98 14.93 -22.49
N CYS A 278 -11.75 15.26 -21.45
CA CYS A 278 -11.78 14.53 -20.18
C CYS A 278 -11.94 13.01 -20.38
N LEU A 279 -12.85 12.61 -21.29
CA LEU A 279 -13.10 11.20 -21.58
C LEU A 279 -11.87 10.47 -22.13
N THR A 280 -11.25 10.96 -23.21
CA THR A 280 -10.10 10.29 -23.83
C THR A 280 -8.88 10.26 -22.91
N PHE A 281 -8.74 11.26 -22.04
CA PHE A 281 -7.61 11.35 -21.12
C PHE A 281 -7.72 10.39 -19.92
N TYR A 282 -8.90 10.29 -19.30
CA TYR A 282 -9.08 9.53 -18.06
C TYR A 282 -9.56 8.09 -18.29
N LEU A 283 -10.37 7.84 -19.33
CA LEU A 283 -11.08 6.56 -19.50
C LEU A 283 -10.13 5.35 -19.66
N PRO A 284 -9.06 5.39 -20.48
CA PRO A 284 -8.13 4.26 -20.57
C PRO A 284 -7.40 3.96 -19.25
N LYS A 285 -7.08 5.01 -18.49
CA LYS A 285 -6.37 4.89 -17.19
C LYS A 285 -7.30 4.33 -16.11
N LEU A 286 -8.54 4.81 -16.10
CA LEU A 286 -9.59 4.34 -15.19
C LEU A 286 -9.93 2.88 -15.48
N ILE A 287 -9.97 2.45 -16.74
CA ILE A 287 -10.17 1.03 -17.06
C ILE A 287 -9.07 0.15 -16.47
N ILE A 288 -7.80 0.47 -16.71
CA ILE A 288 -6.67 -0.35 -16.22
C ILE A 288 -6.70 -0.43 -14.69
N VAL A 289 -6.79 0.72 -14.01
CA VAL A 289 -6.77 0.78 -12.54
C VAL A 289 -8.07 0.25 -11.93
N GLY A 290 -9.20 0.48 -12.58
CA GLY A 290 -10.51 0.00 -12.15
C GLY A 290 -10.62 -1.53 -12.22
N LEU A 291 -10.02 -2.17 -13.22
CA LEU A 291 -9.93 -3.63 -13.28
C LEU A 291 -9.05 -4.19 -12.16
N LEU A 292 -7.95 -3.50 -11.82
CA LEU A 292 -7.10 -3.86 -10.68
C LEU A 292 -7.86 -3.73 -9.36
N TRP A 293 -8.60 -2.63 -9.18
CA TRP A 293 -9.42 -2.42 -7.98
C TRP A 293 -10.53 -3.46 -7.84
N LEU A 294 -11.27 -3.72 -8.93
CA LEU A 294 -12.37 -4.68 -8.92
C LEU A 294 -11.87 -6.09 -8.60
N SER A 295 -10.74 -6.51 -9.18
CA SER A 295 -10.13 -7.80 -8.88
C SER A 295 -9.63 -7.89 -7.42
N ALA A 296 -9.00 -6.83 -6.89
CA ALA A 296 -8.57 -6.80 -5.48
C ALA A 296 -9.75 -6.88 -4.50
N VAL A 297 -10.80 -6.08 -4.71
CA VAL A 297 -11.99 -6.05 -3.84
C VAL A 297 -12.78 -7.36 -3.92
N THR A 298 -12.98 -7.90 -5.11
CA THR A 298 -13.68 -9.18 -5.27
C THR A 298 -12.95 -10.31 -4.57
N LEU A 299 -11.61 -10.38 -4.67
CA LEU A 299 -10.81 -11.36 -3.95
C LEU A 299 -10.89 -11.18 -2.42
N GLY A 300 -10.77 -9.95 -1.93
CA GLY A 300 -10.84 -9.66 -0.48
C GLY A 300 -12.21 -9.98 0.13
N ILE A 301 -13.29 -9.54 -0.50
CA ILE A 301 -14.66 -9.82 -0.03
C ILE A 301 -14.94 -11.33 -0.13
N TRP A 302 -14.56 -11.98 -1.23
CA TRP A 302 -14.78 -13.42 -1.39
C TRP A 302 -14.03 -14.23 -0.33
N GLN A 303 -12.78 -13.86 -0.01
CA GLN A 303 -12.01 -14.51 1.04
C GLN A 303 -12.69 -14.34 2.41
N THR A 304 -13.01 -13.11 2.81
CA THR A 304 -13.62 -12.82 4.12
C THR A 304 -14.97 -13.52 4.30
N VAL A 305 -15.82 -13.55 3.27
CA VAL A 305 -17.13 -14.24 3.33
C VAL A 305 -16.97 -15.75 3.52
N ASN A 306 -16.02 -16.38 2.82
CA ASN A 306 -15.79 -17.82 2.96
C ASN A 306 -15.15 -18.18 4.31
N GLU A 307 -14.22 -17.37 4.81
CA GLU A 307 -13.63 -17.55 6.14
C GLU A 307 -14.68 -17.40 7.27
N LEU A 308 -15.66 -16.52 7.09
CA LEU A 308 -16.79 -16.39 8.02
C LEU A 308 -17.73 -17.58 8.00
N GLN A 309 -18.00 -18.13 6.80
CA GLN A 309 -18.93 -19.24 6.66
C GLN A 309 -18.31 -20.56 7.11
N ASP A 310 -17.02 -20.75 6.87
CA ASP A 310 -16.27 -21.97 7.21
C ASP A 310 -14.91 -21.59 7.83
N PRO A 311 -14.72 -21.75 9.15
CA PRO A 311 -13.48 -21.37 9.81
C PRO A 311 -12.32 -22.35 9.51
N THR A 312 -12.59 -23.49 8.84
CA THR A 312 -11.55 -24.43 8.39
C THR A 312 -11.09 -24.18 6.96
N TYR A 313 -11.63 -23.14 6.34
CA TYR A 313 -11.38 -22.79 4.95
C TYR A 313 -9.95 -22.29 4.74
N GLN A 314 -9.31 -22.79 3.69
CA GLN A 314 -7.98 -22.34 3.27
C GLN A 314 -8.01 -21.98 1.78
N TYR A 315 -7.89 -20.69 1.48
CA TYR A 315 -8.00 -20.16 0.13
C TYR A 315 -6.97 -20.78 -0.86
N LYS A 316 -5.80 -21.23 -0.39
CA LYS A 316 -4.73 -21.82 -1.23
C LYS A 316 -5.14 -23.13 -1.89
N VAL A 317 -5.97 -23.95 -1.24
CA VAL A 317 -6.26 -25.34 -1.63
C VAL A 317 -7.73 -25.52 -2.03
N ASP A 318 -8.64 -24.77 -1.42
CA ASP A 318 -10.09 -25.03 -1.53
C ASP A 318 -10.76 -24.38 -2.75
N ILE A 319 -10.08 -23.51 -3.50
CA ILE A 319 -10.66 -22.85 -4.68
C ILE A 319 -9.84 -23.08 -5.95
N VAL A 320 -10.45 -23.71 -6.95
CA VAL A 320 -9.90 -23.84 -8.31
C VAL A 320 -9.95 -22.50 -9.07
N ASN A 321 -11.08 -21.78 -9.00
CA ASN A 321 -11.28 -20.47 -9.66
C ASN A 321 -10.37 -19.34 -9.14
N PHE A 322 -9.79 -19.51 -7.95
CA PHE A 322 -8.89 -18.54 -7.33
C PHE A 322 -7.59 -18.42 -8.13
N GLN A 323 -7.07 -19.53 -8.64
CA GLN A 323 -5.87 -19.51 -9.48
C GLN A 323 -6.12 -18.69 -10.76
N GLY A 324 -7.31 -18.78 -11.36
CA GLY A 324 -7.70 -17.96 -12.51
C GLY A 324 -7.73 -16.47 -12.19
N MET A 325 -8.36 -16.07 -11.09
CA MET A 325 -8.38 -14.67 -10.64
C MET A 325 -6.98 -14.14 -10.28
N LYS A 326 -6.12 -14.98 -9.69
CA LYS A 326 -4.71 -14.64 -9.40
C LYS A 326 -3.93 -14.36 -10.69
N ILE A 327 -4.05 -15.24 -11.68
CA ILE A 327 -3.38 -15.07 -12.99
C ILE A 327 -3.89 -13.79 -13.67
N PHE A 328 -5.21 -13.58 -13.67
CA PHE A 328 -5.82 -12.36 -14.20
C PHE A 328 -5.27 -11.10 -13.53
N PHE A 329 -5.22 -11.09 -12.20
CA PHE A 329 -4.66 -9.98 -11.42
C PHE A 329 -3.20 -9.70 -11.80
N LEU A 330 -2.35 -10.73 -11.90
CA LEU A 330 -0.94 -10.59 -12.26
C LEU A 330 -0.77 -10.01 -13.67
N ILE A 331 -1.58 -10.46 -14.64
CA ILE A 331 -1.57 -9.92 -16.01
C ILE A 331 -1.91 -8.42 -16.01
N VAL A 332 -2.93 -8.00 -15.28
CA VAL A 332 -3.32 -6.59 -15.18
C VAL A 332 -2.22 -5.74 -14.54
N VAL A 333 -1.56 -6.24 -13.48
CA VAL A 333 -0.42 -5.56 -12.85
C VAL A 333 0.76 -5.45 -13.81
N ALA A 334 1.08 -6.50 -14.56
CA ALA A 334 2.16 -6.46 -15.55
C ALA A 334 1.88 -5.41 -16.64
N LEU A 335 0.64 -5.36 -17.15
CA LEU A 335 0.22 -4.33 -18.11
C LEU A 335 0.31 -2.91 -17.51
N TYR A 336 -0.05 -2.74 -16.24
CA TYR A 336 0.09 -1.46 -15.54
C TYR A 336 1.55 -1.02 -15.44
N ILE A 337 2.46 -1.91 -15.02
CA ILE A 337 3.89 -1.60 -14.89
C ILE A 337 4.48 -1.22 -16.26
N LEU A 338 4.18 -1.99 -17.30
CA LEU A 338 4.62 -1.68 -18.67
C LEU A 338 4.11 -0.31 -19.14
N TYR A 339 2.85 0.02 -18.85
CA TYR A 339 2.28 1.32 -19.18
C TYR A 339 2.93 2.47 -18.40
N LEU A 340 3.21 2.27 -17.11
CA LEU A 340 3.90 3.25 -16.27
C LEU A 340 5.33 3.50 -16.80
N ILE A 341 6.10 2.45 -17.08
CA ILE A 341 7.45 2.56 -17.63
C ILE A 341 7.41 3.30 -18.98
N PHE A 342 6.47 2.96 -19.85
CA PHE A 342 6.29 3.66 -21.12
C PHE A 342 6.04 5.16 -20.93
N LEU A 343 5.17 5.54 -19.97
CA LEU A 343 4.91 6.94 -19.66
C LEU A 343 6.14 7.65 -19.09
N VAL A 344 6.90 7.02 -18.21
CA VAL A 344 8.10 7.61 -17.60
C VAL A 344 9.20 7.80 -18.64
N VAL A 345 9.51 6.79 -19.45
CA VAL A 345 10.53 6.88 -20.51
C VAL A 345 10.17 7.97 -21.51
N ARG A 346 8.91 8.02 -21.92
CA ARG A 346 8.42 9.03 -22.85
C ARG A 346 8.45 10.43 -22.23
N ALA A 347 8.08 10.57 -20.96
CA ALA A 347 8.17 11.83 -20.24
C ALA A 347 9.61 12.33 -20.18
N CYS A 348 10.59 11.48 -19.85
CA CYS A 348 12.00 11.85 -19.83
C CYS A 348 12.55 12.22 -21.22
N SER A 349 12.10 11.55 -22.29
CA SER A 349 12.53 11.83 -23.66
C SER A 349 11.97 13.14 -24.21
N GLU A 350 10.66 13.38 -24.05
CA GLU A 350 10.00 14.58 -24.57
C GLU A 350 10.34 15.85 -23.75
N LEU A 351 10.62 15.73 -22.44
CA LEU A 351 10.99 16.88 -21.60
C LEU A 351 12.43 17.38 -21.76
N LYS A 352 13.33 16.62 -22.41
CA LYS A 352 14.67 17.12 -22.74
C LYS A 352 14.61 18.40 -23.59
N ASN A 353 13.47 18.68 -24.21
CA ASN A 353 13.24 19.81 -25.08
C ASN A 353 12.50 21.00 -24.42
N MET A 354 12.17 20.97 -23.11
CA MET A 354 11.48 22.09 -22.42
C MET A 354 11.99 22.36 -20.97
N PRO A 355 12.53 23.56 -20.67
CA PRO A 355 13.24 23.85 -19.40
C PRO A 355 12.34 24.03 -18.15
N TYR A 356 11.10 24.53 -18.27
CA TYR A 356 10.26 24.85 -17.10
C TYR A 356 9.51 23.65 -16.48
N SER A 357 9.26 22.60 -17.28
CA SER A 357 8.59 21.36 -16.83
C SER A 357 9.54 20.35 -16.17
N ASP A 358 10.85 20.59 -16.28
CA ASP A 358 11.92 19.71 -15.84
C ASP A 358 11.99 19.59 -14.30
N LEU A 359 11.81 20.70 -13.56
CA LEU A 359 11.83 20.68 -12.08
C LEU A 359 10.68 19.87 -11.48
N ARG A 360 9.47 20.01 -12.04
CA ARG A 360 8.27 19.26 -11.63
C ARG A 360 8.44 17.77 -11.83
N LEU A 361 8.94 17.38 -13.01
CA LEU A 361 9.18 15.98 -13.32
C LEU A 361 10.30 15.42 -12.44
N ARG A 362 11.46 16.08 -12.34
CA ARG A 362 12.61 15.63 -11.54
C ARG A 362 12.26 15.42 -10.06
N PHE A 363 11.49 16.33 -9.47
CA PHE A 363 11.04 16.18 -8.08
C PHE A 363 10.14 14.95 -7.91
N LEU A 364 9.11 14.84 -8.74
CA LEU A 364 8.16 13.75 -8.65
C LEU A 364 8.81 12.41 -8.96
N THR A 365 9.64 12.32 -10.00
CA THR A 365 10.35 11.08 -10.36
C THR A 365 11.33 10.68 -9.28
N ALA A 366 12.11 11.61 -8.72
CA ALA A 366 13.04 11.32 -7.64
C ALA A 366 12.30 10.83 -6.38
N LEU A 367 11.25 11.54 -5.95
CA LEU A 367 10.49 11.15 -4.76
C LEU A 367 9.77 9.80 -4.96
N THR A 368 9.10 9.61 -6.10
CA THR A 368 8.41 8.35 -6.40
C THR A 368 9.40 7.20 -6.55
N PHE A 369 10.58 7.42 -7.14
CA PHE A 369 11.63 6.41 -7.23
C PHE A 369 12.14 6.00 -5.85
N VAL A 370 12.43 6.97 -4.96
CA VAL A 370 12.84 6.69 -3.57
C VAL A 370 11.76 5.86 -2.85
N VAL A 371 10.50 6.26 -2.96
CA VAL A 371 9.38 5.52 -2.34
C VAL A 371 9.23 4.12 -2.92
N LEU A 372 9.37 3.96 -4.24
CA LEU A 372 9.31 2.65 -4.89
C LEU A 372 10.46 1.75 -4.43
N VAL A 373 11.69 2.25 -4.37
CA VAL A 373 12.85 1.49 -3.87
C VAL A 373 12.62 1.04 -2.42
N ILE A 374 12.18 1.95 -1.54
CA ILE A 374 11.89 1.60 -0.14
C ILE A 374 10.77 0.56 -0.06
N SER A 375 9.70 0.71 -0.85
CA SER A 375 8.61 -0.26 -0.88
C SER A 375 9.08 -1.65 -1.35
N MET A 376 9.94 -1.72 -2.37
CA MET A 376 10.50 -2.99 -2.87
C MET A 376 11.40 -3.64 -1.82
N VAL A 377 12.19 -2.86 -1.08
CA VAL A 377 12.98 -3.37 0.04
C VAL A 377 12.07 -3.96 1.13
N ILE A 378 11.00 -3.25 1.52
CA ILE A 378 10.04 -3.75 2.51
C ILE A 378 9.36 -5.03 2.02
N LEU A 379 8.94 -5.10 0.75
CA LEU A 379 8.32 -6.28 0.16
C LEU A 379 9.28 -7.47 0.10
N TYR A 380 10.55 -7.23 -0.23
CA TYR A 380 11.58 -8.26 -0.23
C TYR A 380 11.84 -8.79 1.18
N LEU A 381 11.92 -7.90 2.18
CA LEU A 381 12.07 -8.32 3.58
C LEU A 381 10.86 -9.10 4.10
N ARG A 382 9.64 -8.74 3.65
CA ARG A 382 8.39 -9.36 4.08
C ARG A 382 8.14 -10.74 3.48
N PHE A 383 8.35 -10.90 2.18
CA PHE A 383 7.97 -12.13 1.46
C PHE A 383 9.18 -12.96 0.98
N GLY A 384 10.40 -12.43 1.09
CA GLY A 384 11.61 -13.07 0.57
C GLY A 384 11.53 -13.37 -0.93
N SER A 385 12.19 -14.44 -1.37
CA SER A 385 12.11 -14.94 -2.77
C SER A 385 10.75 -15.57 -3.13
N LYS A 386 9.85 -15.76 -2.16
CA LYS A 386 8.52 -16.37 -2.34
C LYS A 386 7.42 -15.34 -2.65
N ALA A 387 7.77 -14.07 -2.80
CA ALA A 387 6.85 -12.94 -3.08
C ALA A 387 5.93 -13.15 -4.31
N LEU A 388 6.34 -13.93 -5.30
CA LEU A 388 5.55 -14.25 -6.50
C LEU A 388 4.67 -15.51 -6.34
N GLN A 389 4.95 -16.37 -5.35
CA GLN A 389 4.24 -17.63 -5.16
C GLN A 389 2.97 -17.45 -4.31
N GLU A 390 2.99 -16.58 -3.31
CA GLU A 390 1.88 -16.37 -2.39
C GLU A 390 1.06 -15.13 -2.78
N ASN A 391 -0.19 -15.02 -2.31
CA ASN A 391 -1.13 -13.99 -2.77
C ASN A 391 -0.73 -12.61 -2.28
N PHE A 392 0.16 -11.98 -3.05
CA PHE A 392 0.73 -10.67 -2.82
C PHE A 392 -0.30 -9.66 -2.34
N VAL A 393 -1.51 -9.59 -2.92
CA VAL A 393 -2.47 -8.50 -2.67
C VAL A 393 -3.39 -8.70 -1.47
N ALA A 394 -3.92 -9.91 -1.26
CA ALA A 394 -4.75 -10.19 -0.10
C ALA A 394 -3.92 -10.22 1.19
N GLU A 395 -2.66 -10.66 1.09
CA GLU A 395 -1.73 -10.69 2.20
C GLU A 395 -1.10 -9.31 2.44
N LEU A 396 -0.93 -8.46 1.41
CA LEU A 396 -0.41 -7.08 1.55
C LEU A 396 -1.18 -6.28 2.62
N SER A 397 -2.51 -6.45 2.68
CA SER A 397 -3.40 -5.71 3.57
C SER A 397 -3.65 -6.35 4.93
N THR A 398 -3.48 -7.67 5.10
CA THR A 398 -4.08 -8.39 6.25
C THR A 398 -3.08 -8.97 7.26
N HIS A 399 -1.83 -9.25 6.89
CA HIS A 399 -0.87 -9.93 7.80
C HIS A 399 0.52 -9.31 7.82
N TYR A 400 0.85 -8.62 8.91
CA TYR A 400 2.21 -8.12 9.15
C TYR A 400 2.98 -9.13 10.03
N GLN A 401 4.23 -9.44 9.70
CA GLN A 401 5.04 -10.35 10.53
C GLN A 401 5.71 -9.57 11.67
N ASN A 402 6.17 -8.36 11.39
CA ASN A 402 6.84 -7.49 12.36
C ASN A 402 6.16 -6.12 12.49
N SER A 403 6.20 -5.56 13.71
CA SER A 403 5.68 -4.20 13.98
C SER A 403 6.38 -3.13 13.13
N ALA A 404 7.66 -3.36 12.78
CA ALA A 404 8.42 -2.49 11.90
C ALA A 404 7.88 -2.47 10.47
N GLU A 405 7.40 -3.60 9.94
CA GLU A 405 6.82 -3.69 8.59
C GLU A 405 5.52 -2.89 8.50
N PHE A 406 4.65 -3.06 9.50
CA PHE A 406 3.40 -2.31 9.61
C PHE A 406 3.68 -0.80 9.63
N LEU A 407 4.50 -0.35 10.59
CA LEU A 407 4.71 1.07 10.80
C LEU A 407 5.52 1.73 9.66
N SER A 408 6.45 1.00 9.04
CA SER A 408 7.19 1.50 7.87
C SER A 408 6.31 1.65 6.64
N PHE A 409 5.42 0.70 6.34
CA PHE A 409 4.53 0.81 5.19
C PHE A 409 3.53 1.96 5.33
N TYR A 410 2.86 2.06 6.49
CA TYR A 410 1.95 3.17 6.80
C TYR A 410 2.68 4.51 6.86
N GLY A 411 3.85 4.57 7.51
CA GLY A 411 4.66 5.78 7.62
C GLY A 411 5.15 6.27 6.25
N LEU A 412 5.62 5.37 5.38
CA LEU A 412 6.08 5.71 4.04
C LEU A 412 4.99 6.41 3.22
N LEU A 413 3.79 5.82 3.17
CA LEU A 413 2.67 6.36 2.38
C LEU A 413 2.14 7.69 2.95
N ASN A 414 2.03 7.80 4.27
CA ASN A 414 1.60 9.03 4.94
C ASN A 414 2.60 10.16 4.70
N PHE A 415 3.89 9.96 4.99
CA PHE A 415 4.90 11.01 4.79
C PHE A 415 5.10 11.35 3.32
N TYR A 416 4.97 10.38 2.41
CA TYR A 416 4.99 10.65 0.97
C TYR A 416 3.88 11.63 0.59
N LEU A 417 2.64 11.42 1.04
CA LEU A 417 1.56 12.36 0.73
C LEU A 417 1.65 13.68 1.47
N TYR A 418 2.21 13.72 2.68
CA TYR A 418 2.47 14.98 3.38
C TYR A 418 3.50 15.84 2.66
N THR A 419 4.57 15.22 2.15
CA THR A 419 5.59 15.94 1.37
C THR A 419 5.01 16.44 0.06
N LEU A 420 4.21 15.64 -0.64
CA LEU A 420 3.50 16.08 -1.85
C LEU A 420 2.50 17.21 -1.55
N ALA A 421 1.72 17.11 -0.48
CA ALA A 421 0.76 18.14 -0.09
C ALA A 421 1.48 19.46 0.24
N PHE A 422 2.62 19.40 0.93
CA PHE A 422 3.45 20.56 1.23
C PHE A 422 4.00 21.21 -0.04
N VAL A 423 4.55 20.42 -0.97
CA VAL A 423 5.18 20.93 -2.19
C VAL A 423 4.17 21.47 -3.19
N TYR A 424 2.99 20.86 -3.28
CA TYR A 424 1.91 21.29 -4.18
C TYR A 424 0.98 22.36 -3.58
N SER A 425 1.09 22.66 -2.28
CA SER A 425 0.41 23.81 -1.68
C SER A 425 0.90 25.12 -2.32
N PRO A 426 0.05 26.16 -2.40
CA PRO A 426 0.47 27.48 -2.87
C PRO A 426 1.44 28.16 -1.88
N SER A 427 2.38 28.97 -2.39
CA SER A 427 3.27 29.76 -1.53
C SER A 427 2.51 30.90 -0.82
N LYS A 428 3.02 31.40 0.32
CA LYS A 428 2.36 32.47 1.09
C LYS A 428 2.23 33.78 0.28
N ASN A 429 3.15 34.02 -0.65
CA ASN A 429 3.19 35.21 -1.50
C ASN A 429 2.58 34.97 -2.89
N ALA A 430 2.01 33.78 -3.15
CA ALA A 430 1.45 33.38 -4.43
C ALA A 430 0.49 34.41 -5.05
N LEU A 431 -0.33 35.06 -4.23
CA LEU A 431 -1.28 36.09 -4.69
C LEU A 431 -0.60 37.41 -5.04
N TYR A 432 0.46 37.77 -4.31
CA TYR A 432 1.23 38.98 -4.58
C TYR A 432 2.08 38.80 -5.84
N ASP A 433 2.73 37.63 -5.97
CA ASP A 433 3.53 37.27 -7.15
C ASP A 433 2.66 37.14 -8.41
N SER A 434 1.44 36.60 -8.31
CA SER A 434 0.51 36.57 -9.45
C SER A 434 0.08 37.98 -9.86
N GLN A 435 -0.28 38.83 -8.88
CA GLN A 435 -0.68 40.21 -9.15
C GLN A 435 0.46 41.09 -9.70
N LEU A 436 1.71 40.85 -9.27
CA LEU A 436 2.90 41.52 -9.79
C LEU A 436 3.22 41.08 -11.22
N LYS A 437 3.10 39.78 -11.52
CA LYS A 437 3.35 39.23 -12.85
C LYS A 437 2.28 39.63 -13.86
N ASP A 438 1.05 39.87 -13.40
CA ASP A 438 -0.06 40.38 -14.22
C ASP A 438 0.10 41.87 -14.58
N ASN A 439 0.99 42.63 -13.91
CA ASN A 439 1.22 44.04 -14.24
C ASN A 439 2.24 44.16 -15.38
N PRO A 440 1.83 44.56 -16.61
CA PRO A 440 2.70 44.56 -17.78
C PRO A 440 3.90 45.48 -17.63
N ALA A 441 3.81 46.54 -16.82
CA ALA A 441 4.93 47.45 -16.56
C ALA A 441 6.04 46.81 -15.69
N PHE A 442 5.68 45.89 -14.79
CA PHE A 442 6.66 45.19 -13.93
C PHE A 442 7.16 43.88 -14.56
N SER A 443 6.34 43.22 -15.38
CA SER A 443 6.75 42.03 -16.14
C SER A 443 7.90 42.32 -17.11
N MET A 444 7.91 43.48 -17.79
CA MET A 444 9.02 43.84 -18.71
C MET A 444 10.32 44.25 -17.98
N LEU A 445 10.20 44.75 -16.75
CA LEU A 445 11.36 45.11 -15.91
C LEU A 445 12.00 43.89 -15.24
N ASN A 446 11.23 42.83 -14.95
CA ASN A 446 11.77 41.61 -14.34
C ASN A 446 12.27 40.59 -15.39
N ASP A 447 11.72 40.60 -16.61
CA ASP A 447 12.23 39.76 -17.73
C ASP A 447 13.63 40.21 -18.22
N SER A 448 14.11 41.39 -17.82
CA SER A 448 15.45 41.88 -18.17
C SER A 448 16.53 41.50 -17.14
N ASP A 449 16.16 41.12 -15.91
CA ASP A 449 17.09 40.83 -14.81
C ASP A 449 17.03 39.37 -14.30
N ASP A 450 16.11 38.53 -14.79
CA ASP A 450 16.16 37.08 -14.56
C ASP A 450 17.24 36.43 -15.45
N GLU A 451 18.50 36.81 -15.20
CA GLU A 451 19.67 36.02 -15.57
C GLU A 451 19.50 34.61 -15.01
N VAL A 452 19.43 33.66 -15.94
CA VAL A 452 19.30 32.23 -15.70
C VAL A 452 20.41 31.75 -14.74
N ILE A 453 20.08 31.55 -13.47
CA ILE A 453 20.92 30.84 -12.48
C ILE A 453 20.89 29.32 -12.77
N TYR A 454 21.19 28.95 -14.01
CA TYR A 454 21.53 27.62 -14.48
C TYR A 454 22.46 27.79 -15.68
N GLY A 455 23.69 28.17 -15.40
CA GLY A 455 24.81 28.05 -16.34
C GLY A 455 25.87 27.12 -15.76
N SER A 456 26.25 26.09 -16.52
CA SER A 456 27.66 25.74 -16.71
C SER A 456 27.81 24.75 -17.87
N ASP A 457 28.58 25.21 -18.86
CA ASP A 457 29.40 24.48 -19.81
C ASP A 457 28.71 23.79 -21.00
N TYR A 458 28.75 24.43 -22.17
CA TYR A 458 29.45 23.89 -23.35
C TYR A 458 29.77 25.02 -24.36
N GLU A 459 31.08 25.33 -24.39
CA GLU A 459 31.95 25.73 -25.49
C GLU A 459 31.65 26.96 -26.39
N ASP A 460 32.66 27.84 -26.37
CA ASP A 460 32.98 28.88 -27.33
C ASP A 460 33.02 28.41 -28.80
N MET A 461 32.21 29.06 -29.64
CA MET A 461 32.49 29.60 -31.00
C MET A 461 33.12 28.73 -32.11
N PRO A 462 32.74 28.94 -33.40
CA PRO A 462 33.13 30.19 -34.07
C PRO A 462 32.05 30.87 -34.91
N LEU A 463 32.10 32.20 -34.88
CA LEU A 463 31.49 33.13 -35.83
C LEU A 463 31.76 32.67 -37.28
N GLN A 464 30.68 32.41 -38.03
CA GLN A 464 30.75 32.20 -39.47
C GLN A 464 30.00 33.30 -40.21
N ASN A 465 30.80 34.17 -40.83
CA ASN A 465 30.59 34.94 -42.05
C ASN A 465 29.44 35.95 -42.13
N GLY A 466 29.86 37.20 -42.29
CA GLY A 466 28.99 38.33 -42.60
C GLY A 466 28.35 38.26 -44.00
N ARG A 467 27.15 38.83 -44.05
CA ARG A 467 26.65 39.73 -45.11
C ARG A 467 25.29 40.26 -44.65
N ALA A 468 25.31 41.24 -43.75
CA ALA A 468 24.15 42.09 -43.51
C ALA A 468 24.13 43.16 -44.62
N ILE A 469 23.20 42.99 -45.55
CA ILE A 469 22.90 43.93 -46.63
C ILE A 469 22.38 45.22 -45.96
N LYS A 470 23.17 46.29 -46.07
CA LYS A 470 22.85 47.62 -45.58
C LYS A 470 21.74 48.21 -46.47
N ALA A 471 20.54 48.33 -45.92
CA ALA A 471 19.46 49.12 -46.52
C ALA A 471 19.89 50.59 -46.55
N THR A 472 20.07 51.13 -47.76
CA THR A 472 20.27 52.57 -47.98
C THR A 472 18.94 53.13 -48.45
N ALA A 473 18.12 53.61 -47.52
CA ALA A 473 16.96 54.42 -47.83
C ALA A 473 17.46 55.86 -48.07
N LYS A 474 17.51 56.27 -49.34
CA LYS A 474 17.62 57.68 -49.74
C LYS A 474 16.34 58.40 -49.31
N TYR A 475 16.43 59.24 -48.29
CA TYR A 475 15.53 60.37 -48.12
C TYR A 475 16.28 61.61 -48.63
N GLN A 476 15.66 62.30 -49.57
CA GLN A 476 16.17 63.50 -50.22
C GLN A 476 15.28 64.64 -49.73
N ASP A 477 15.82 65.46 -48.84
CA ASP A 477 15.32 66.79 -48.52
C ASP A 477 16.51 67.74 -48.67
N GLU A 478 16.51 68.51 -49.77
CA GLU A 478 17.31 69.72 -49.92
C GLU A 478 16.35 70.89 -49.73
N SER A 479 16.57 71.65 -48.66
CA SER A 479 16.10 73.02 -48.49
C SER A 479 17.32 73.89 -48.22
N ASP A 480 17.69 74.76 -49.17
CA ASP A 480 17.62 76.22 -48.96
C ASP A 480 18.24 77.03 -50.12
N SER A 481 17.44 78.01 -50.58
CA SER A 481 17.80 79.36 -51.09
C SER A 481 18.88 79.56 -52.17
N ASP A 482 18.43 79.99 -53.35
CA ASP A 482 18.57 81.39 -53.84
C ASP A 482 17.39 81.76 -54.76
#